data_AF-A0AA41Z7J9-F1
#
_entry.id   AF-A0AA41Z7J9-F1
#
_cell.length_a   1.000
_cell.length_b   1.000
_cell.length_c   1.000
_cell.angle_alpha   90.00
_cell.angle_beta   90.00
_cell.angle_gamma   90.00
#
_symmetry.space_group_name_H-M   'P 1'
#
loop_
_entity.id
_entity.type
_entity.pdbx_description
1 polymer ?
#
loop_
_entity_poly.entity_id
_entity_poly.type
_entity_poly.pdbx_seq_one_letter_code
_entity_poly.pdbx_strand_id
1 'polypeptide(L)'
;MANKSPDSVSMLITEPRTVPWLSVVFGFGPMLPFVIGATLAWLDFKPGRDAWFDLVIFWAASICTFLAGVRRGVSFRTMGGPTSSQIITMLWLFSAGSGALVLWWLGLPSLTLVLLAAAFASIGILDPIAAQSGEAPLFFARLRPVQMVLPVVSLLSLLPIVQTLK
;
A
#
# COMPACT_ATOMS: atom_id res chain seq x y z
N MET A 1 -20.80 -41.75 10.13
CA MET A 1 -20.37 -40.79 11.16
C MET A 1 -19.62 -39.67 10.43
N ALA A 2 -20.19 -38.47 10.35
CA ALA A 2 -19.52 -37.35 9.68
C ALA A 2 -18.32 -36.91 10.53
N ASN A 3 -17.14 -36.83 9.92
CA ASN A 3 -15.92 -36.42 10.59
C ASN A 3 -16.06 -34.93 10.96
N LYS A 4 -16.22 -34.64 12.26
CA LYS A 4 -16.41 -33.27 12.75
C LYS A 4 -15.12 -32.48 12.52
N SER A 5 -15.20 -31.32 11.89
CA SER A 5 -14.05 -30.41 11.76
C SER A 5 -13.52 -30.04 13.14
N PRO A 6 -12.19 -29.99 13.35
CA PRO A 6 -11.62 -29.64 14.64
C PRO A 6 -11.98 -28.20 15.05
N ASP A 7 -12.24 -28.00 16.34
CA ASP A 7 -12.64 -26.69 16.90
C ASP A 7 -11.51 -25.64 16.86
N SER A 8 -10.24 -26.07 16.71
CA SER A 8 -9.08 -25.19 16.56
C SER A 8 -7.92 -25.85 15.82
N VAL A 9 -7.01 -25.03 15.27
CA VAL A 9 -5.79 -25.46 14.58
C VAL A 9 -4.60 -24.62 15.05
N SER A 10 -3.51 -25.28 15.43
CA SER A 10 -2.24 -24.65 15.82
C SER A 10 -1.17 -24.81 14.73
N MET A 11 -0.36 -23.77 14.50
CA MET A 11 0.73 -23.79 13.52
C MET A 11 2.00 -23.22 14.16
N LEU A 12 3.14 -23.89 13.95
CA LEU A 12 4.45 -23.34 14.30
C LEU A 12 4.95 -22.50 13.13
N ILE A 13 5.15 -21.20 13.35
CA ILE A 13 5.65 -20.26 12.33
C ILE A 13 7.08 -19.88 12.69
N THR A 14 7.99 -20.02 11.72
CA THR A 14 9.37 -19.52 11.83
C THR A 14 9.58 -18.45 10.77
N GLU A 15 10.05 -17.27 11.18
CA GLU A 15 10.18 -16.14 10.29
C GLU A 15 11.61 -15.55 10.31
N PRO A 16 12.24 -15.36 9.14
CA PRO A 16 13.56 -14.74 9.07
C PRO A 16 13.48 -13.22 9.26
N ARG A 17 14.52 -12.67 9.92
CA ARG A 17 14.73 -11.20 9.97
C ARG A 17 15.31 -10.63 8.67
N THR A 18 15.97 -11.46 7.88
CA THR A 18 16.51 -11.09 6.57
C THR A 18 15.39 -11.05 5.54
N VAL A 19 15.39 -10.03 4.68
CA VAL A 19 14.37 -9.90 3.62
C VAL A 19 14.54 -11.06 2.63
N PRO A 20 13.53 -11.93 2.45
CA PRO A 20 13.58 -12.97 1.43
C PRO A 20 13.67 -12.34 0.03
N TRP A 21 14.44 -12.94 -0.88
CA TRP A 21 14.60 -12.41 -2.24
C TRP A 21 13.26 -12.19 -2.95
N LEU A 22 12.33 -13.13 -2.80
CA LEU A 22 11.00 -13.03 -3.39
C LEU A 22 10.22 -11.81 -2.86
N SER A 23 10.43 -11.43 -1.60
CA SER A 23 9.86 -10.23 -0.99
C SER A 23 10.50 -8.94 -1.51
N VAL A 24 11.76 -8.98 -1.97
CA VAL A 24 12.37 -7.85 -2.68
C VAL A 24 11.70 -7.68 -4.03
N VAL A 25 11.58 -8.75 -4.82
CA VAL A 25 10.97 -8.71 -6.16
C VAL A 25 9.52 -8.25 -6.10
N PHE A 26 8.68 -8.89 -5.27
CA PHE A 26 7.28 -8.50 -5.14
C PHE A 26 7.04 -7.30 -4.22
N GLY A 27 8.05 -6.85 -3.48
CA GLY A 27 8.02 -5.58 -2.76
C GLY A 27 8.23 -4.40 -3.71
N PHE A 28 9.33 -4.41 -4.45
CA PHE A 28 9.70 -3.29 -5.31
C PHE A 28 9.04 -3.32 -6.69
N GLY A 29 8.72 -4.50 -7.23
CA GLY A 29 8.05 -4.63 -8.53
C GLY A 29 6.76 -3.81 -8.64
N PRO A 30 5.81 -3.92 -7.68
CA PRO A 30 4.60 -3.10 -7.66
C PRO A 30 4.82 -1.60 -7.45
N MET A 31 6.04 -1.16 -7.09
CA MET A 31 6.38 0.26 -6.98
C MET A 31 6.78 0.85 -8.33
N LEU A 32 7.21 0.03 -9.30
CA LEU A 32 7.66 0.49 -10.61
C LEU A 32 6.59 1.29 -11.38
N PRO A 33 5.30 0.90 -11.38
CA PRO A 33 4.28 1.70 -12.07
C PRO A 33 4.15 3.13 -11.54
N PHE A 34 4.46 3.39 -10.26
CA PHE A 34 4.48 4.76 -9.72
C PHE A 34 5.59 5.58 -10.36
N VAL A 35 6.81 5.04 -10.37
CA VAL A 35 8.00 5.74 -10.88
C VAL A 35 7.89 5.96 -12.39
N ILE A 36 7.50 4.91 -13.12
CA ILE A 36 7.31 4.96 -14.57
C ILE A 36 6.19 5.93 -14.92
N GLY A 37 5.00 5.76 -14.33
CA GLY A 37 3.85 6.61 -14.63
C GLY A 37 4.09 8.08 -14.27
N ALA A 38 4.71 8.36 -13.12
CA ALA A 38 5.07 9.72 -12.75
C ALA A 38 6.07 10.33 -13.73
N THR A 39 7.11 9.57 -14.10
CA THR A 39 8.11 10.02 -15.09
C THR A 39 7.45 10.32 -16.44
N LEU A 40 6.60 9.42 -16.94
CA LEU A 40 5.91 9.59 -18.23
C LEU A 40 4.91 10.77 -18.20
N ALA A 41 4.26 11.03 -17.07
CA ALA A 41 3.38 12.19 -16.90
C ALA A 41 4.15 13.53 -16.96
N TRP A 42 5.45 13.53 -16.71
CA TRP A 42 6.32 14.70 -16.85
C TRP A 42 6.82 14.93 -18.29
N LEU A 43 6.84 13.91 -19.15
CA LEU A 43 7.44 14.01 -20.49
C LEU A 43 6.53 14.69 -21.55
N ASP A 44 5.38 15.24 -21.14
CA ASP A 44 4.39 15.97 -21.97
C ASP A 44 4.06 15.32 -23.33
N PHE A 45 4.10 13.99 -23.40
CA PHE A 45 3.63 13.24 -24.57
C PHE A 45 2.10 13.30 -24.64
N LYS A 46 1.54 14.22 -25.43
CA LYS A 46 0.11 14.23 -25.75
C LYS A 46 -0.19 13.22 -26.85
N PRO A 47 -1.26 12.41 -26.74
CA PRO A 47 -2.35 12.44 -25.76
C PRO A 47 -2.18 11.53 -24.52
N GLY A 48 -0.98 10.98 -24.26
CA GLY A 48 -0.77 9.96 -23.22
C GLY A 48 -0.65 10.47 -21.78
N ARG A 49 -0.40 11.77 -21.58
CA ARG A 49 -0.08 12.34 -20.26
C ARG A 49 -1.17 12.12 -19.20
N ASP A 50 -2.42 12.47 -19.51
CA ASP A 50 -3.54 12.37 -18.58
C ASP A 50 -3.82 10.89 -18.26
N ALA A 51 -3.72 10.01 -19.26
CA ALA A 51 -3.84 8.57 -19.07
C ALA A 51 -2.78 8.00 -18.10
N TRP A 52 -1.52 8.45 -18.19
CA TRP A 52 -0.48 8.02 -17.25
C TRP A 52 -0.76 8.51 -15.82
N PHE A 53 -1.28 9.73 -15.68
CA PHE A 53 -1.66 10.28 -14.38
C PHE A 53 -2.79 9.45 -13.74
N ASP A 54 -3.84 9.17 -14.52
CA ASP A 54 -4.99 8.36 -14.09
C ASP A 54 -4.58 6.95 -13.69
N LEU A 55 -3.70 6.33 -14.48
CA LEU A 55 -3.16 5.00 -14.19
C LEU A 55 -2.36 4.99 -12.88
N VAL A 56 -1.58 6.04 -12.58
CA VAL A 56 -0.87 6.14 -11.31
C VAL A 56 -1.84 6.25 -10.13
N ILE A 57 -2.89 7.07 -10.24
CA ILE A 57 -3.92 7.19 -9.19
C ILE A 57 -4.64 5.87 -8.99
N PHE A 58 -5.10 5.25 -10.07
CA PHE A 58 -5.81 3.98 -10.02
C PHE A 58 -4.94 2.89 -9.40
N TRP A 59 -3.68 2.81 -9.79
CA TRP A 59 -2.73 1.86 -9.24
C TRP A 59 -2.47 2.11 -7.75
N ALA A 60 -2.24 3.37 -7.37
CA ALA A 60 -2.03 3.79 -5.99
C ALA A 60 -3.21 3.38 -5.08
N ALA A 61 -4.43 3.71 -5.51
CA ALA A 61 -5.65 3.35 -4.79
C ALA A 61 -5.83 1.83 -4.68
N SER A 62 -5.56 1.10 -5.76
CA SER A 62 -5.62 -0.37 -5.81
C SER A 62 -4.63 -1.02 -4.85
N ILE A 63 -3.40 -0.50 -4.75
CA ILE A 63 -2.41 -1.01 -3.79
C ILE A 63 -2.85 -0.70 -2.34
N CYS A 64 -3.39 0.48 -2.05
CA CYS A 64 -3.91 0.79 -0.71
C CYS A 64 -5.02 -0.18 -0.29
N THR A 65 -6.02 -0.42 -1.14
CA THR A 65 -7.12 -1.35 -0.83
C THR A 65 -6.66 -2.80 -0.75
N PHE A 66 -5.73 -3.22 -1.61
CA PHE A 66 -5.09 -4.52 -1.53
C PHE A 66 -4.35 -4.71 -0.20
N LEU A 67 -3.52 -3.75 0.21
CA LEU A 67 -2.77 -3.82 1.47
C LEU A 67 -3.69 -3.81 2.69
N ALA A 68 -4.82 -3.11 2.64
CA ALA A 68 -5.86 -3.22 3.67
C ALA A 68 -6.34 -4.67 3.79
N GLY A 69 -6.68 -5.31 2.66
CA GLY A 69 -7.07 -6.72 2.62
C GLY A 69 -5.99 -7.67 3.17
N VAL A 70 -4.72 -7.45 2.78
CA VAL A 70 -3.58 -8.23 3.28
C VAL A 70 -3.47 -8.11 4.81
N ARG A 71 -3.55 -6.89 5.33
CA ARG A 71 -3.47 -6.66 6.79
C ARG A 71 -4.61 -7.32 7.54
N ARG A 72 -5.82 -7.33 6.97
CA ARG A 72 -6.95 -8.08 7.53
C ARG A 72 -6.73 -9.59 7.48
N GLY A 73 -6.14 -10.09 6.40
CA GLY A 73 -5.80 -11.49 6.21
C GLY A 73 -4.79 -11.97 7.25
N VAL A 74 -3.72 -11.21 7.46
CA VAL A 74 -2.69 -11.49 8.47
C VAL A 74 -3.29 -11.49 9.87
N SER A 75 -4.22 -10.56 10.17
CA SER A 75 -4.77 -10.45 11.53
C SER A 75 -5.57 -11.68 12.00
N PHE A 76 -6.04 -12.54 11.08
CA PHE A 76 -6.68 -13.81 11.44
C PHE A 76 -5.72 -14.81 12.08
N ARG A 77 -4.42 -14.65 11.89
CA ARG A 77 -3.37 -15.54 12.41
C ARG A 77 -2.49 -14.86 13.46
N THR A 78 -2.85 -13.66 13.91
CA THR A 78 -2.19 -12.99 15.04
C THR A 78 -2.47 -13.78 16.33
N MET A 79 -1.42 -14.01 17.13
CA MET A 79 -1.55 -14.64 18.44
C MET A 79 -2.47 -13.81 19.34
N GLY A 80 -3.50 -14.45 19.91
CA GLY A 80 -4.51 -13.74 20.71
C GLY A 80 -5.60 -13.02 19.90
N GLY A 81 -5.56 -13.13 18.57
CA GLY A 81 -6.56 -12.56 17.65
C GLY A 81 -6.17 -11.18 17.08
N PRO A 82 -7.03 -10.60 16.22
CA PRO A 82 -6.78 -9.29 15.60
C PRO A 82 -6.62 -8.18 16.63
N THR A 83 -5.59 -7.35 16.49
CA THR A 83 -5.40 -6.18 17.36
C THR A 83 -6.15 -4.96 16.83
N SER A 84 -6.51 -4.03 17.72
CA SER A 84 -7.15 -2.76 17.31
C SER A 84 -6.28 -1.96 16.34
N SER A 85 -4.96 -2.01 16.51
CA SER A 85 -3.99 -1.38 15.60
C SER A 85 -4.11 -1.92 14.17
N GLN A 86 -4.20 -3.26 14.02
CA GLN A 86 -4.38 -3.90 12.72
C GLN A 86 -5.71 -3.48 12.07
N ILE A 87 -6.81 -3.42 12.84
CA ILE A 87 -8.13 -3.04 12.32
C ILE A 87 -8.18 -1.55 11.93
N ILE A 88 -7.66 -0.66 12.76
CA ILE A 88 -7.62 0.78 12.48
C ILE A 88 -6.78 1.04 11.22
N THR A 89 -5.60 0.42 11.13
CA THR A 89 -4.72 0.58 9.96
C THR A 89 -5.38 0.01 8.69
N MET A 90 -6.07 -1.14 8.80
CA MET A 90 -6.85 -1.70 7.70
C MET A 90 -7.93 -0.72 7.21
N LEU A 91 -8.75 -0.19 8.13
CA LEU A 91 -9.82 0.76 7.81
C LEU A 91 -9.25 2.04 7.20
N TRP A 92 -8.15 2.55 7.75
CA TRP A 92 -7.43 3.70 7.22
C TRP A 92 -7.01 3.46 5.76
N LEU A 93 -6.29 2.38 5.46
CA LEU A 93 -5.80 2.09 4.11
C LEU A 93 -6.93 1.88 3.10
N PHE A 94 -7.98 1.16 3.51
CA PHE A 94 -9.16 0.94 2.67
C PHE A 94 -9.88 2.26 2.36
N SER A 95 -10.07 3.09 3.39
CA SER A 95 -10.74 4.38 3.25
C SER A 95 -9.90 5.38 2.47
N ALA A 96 -8.58 5.38 2.64
CA ALA A 96 -7.68 6.25 1.89
C ALA A 96 -7.67 5.87 0.40
N GLY A 97 -7.57 4.58 0.07
CA GLY A 97 -7.61 4.12 -1.33
C GLY A 97 -8.95 4.39 -1.99
N SER A 98 -10.06 4.02 -1.34
CA SER A 98 -11.41 4.25 -1.89
C SER A 98 -11.76 5.73 -1.95
N GLY A 99 -11.42 6.48 -0.89
CA GLY A 99 -11.63 7.93 -0.80
C GLY A 99 -10.81 8.71 -1.82
N ALA A 100 -9.59 8.25 -2.14
CA ALA A 100 -8.79 8.85 -3.20
C ALA A 100 -9.48 8.74 -4.58
N LEU A 101 -10.12 7.62 -4.89
CA LEU A 101 -10.89 7.48 -6.13
C LEU A 101 -12.11 8.41 -6.16
N VAL A 102 -12.78 8.59 -5.02
CA VAL A 102 -13.89 9.55 -4.89
C VAL A 102 -13.40 10.99 -5.08
N LEU A 103 -12.29 11.38 -4.44
CA LEU A 103 -11.69 12.71 -4.59
C LEU A 103 -11.25 12.97 -6.04
N TRP A 104 -10.68 11.95 -6.69
CA TRP A 104 -10.31 12.01 -8.09
C TRP A 104 -11.53 12.26 -8.97
N TRP A 105 -12.59 11.47 -8.78
CA TRP A 105 -13.85 11.62 -9.51
C TRP A 105 -14.52 13.00 -9.29
N LEU A 106 -14.37 13.60 -8.11
CA LEU A 106 -14.83 14.95 -7.79
C LEU A 106 -13.95 16.07 -8.39
N GLY A 107 -12.90 15.74 -9.15
CA GLY A 107 -11.99 16.75 -9.71
C GLY A 107 -11.10 17.42 -8.66
N LEU A 108 -10.74 16.69 -7.59
CA LEU A 108 -9.87 17.16 -6.50
C LEU A 108 -8.51 16.44 -6.54
N PRO A 109 -7.69 16.64 -7.58
CA PRO A 109 -6.54 15.80 -7.85
C PRO A 109 -5.38 16.06 -6.87
N SER A 110 -5.20 17.30 -6.39
CA SER A 110 -4.19 17.60 -5.35
C SER A 110 -4.49 16.90 -4.04
N LEU A 111 -5.75 16.89 -3.59
CA LEU A 111 -6.16 16.17 -2.38
C LEU A 111 -6.02 14.66 -2.55
N THR A 112 -6.33 14.15 -3.74
CA THR A 112 -6.11 12.75 -4.11
C THR A 112 -4.65 12.34 -3.94
N LEU A 113 -3.73 13.10 -4.53
CA LEU A 113 -2.28 12.83 -4.44
C LEU A 113 -1.79 12.91 -2.98
N VAL A 114 -2.22 13.92 -2.23
CA VAL A 114 -1.83 14.09 -0.80
C VAL A 114 -2.35 12.93 0.04
N LEU A 115 -3.61 12.52 -0.13
CA LEU A 115 -4.20 11.41 0.61
C LEU A 115 -3.47 10.10 0.32
N LEU A 116 -3.20 9.80 -0.95
CA LEU A 116 -2.46 8.61 -1.35
C LEU A 116 -1.02 8.64 -0.83
N ALA A 117 -0.32 9.77 -0.97
CA ALA A 117 1.03 9.93 -0.43
C ALA A 117 1.06 9.73 1.09
N ALA A 118 0.09 10.28 1.82
CA ALA A 118 -0.05 10.06 3.26
C ALA A 118 -0.31 8.60 3.61
N ALA A 119 -1.14 7.89 2.82
CA ALA A 119 -1.36 6.46 3.00
C ALA A 119 -0.06 5.65 2.83
N PHE A 120 0.72 5.88 1.77
CA PHE A 120 2.01 5.21 1.57
C PHE A 120 3.05 5.58 2.63
N ALA A 121 3.13 6.86 3.03
CA ALA A 121 4.00 7.29 4.11
C ALA A 121 3.62 6.59 5.43
N SER A 122 2.31 6.46 5.71
CA SER A 122 1.85 5.74 6.89
C SER A 122 2.25 4.27 6.88
N ILE A 123 2.26 3.58 5.73
CA ILE A 123 2.76 2.20 5.61
C ILE A 123 4.25 2.14 5.98
N GLY A 124 5.04 3.12 5.52
CA GLY A 124 6.47 3.22 5.81
C GLY A 124 6.79 3.34 7.30
N ILE A 125 5.82 3.75 8.12
CA ILE A 125 5.94 3.96 9.57
C ILE A 125 5.25 2.84 10.34
N LEU A 126 4.00 2.52 10.00
CA LEU A 126 3.14 1.60 10.73
C LEU A 126 3.50 0.13 10.49
N ASP A 127 3.98 -0.24 9.30
CA ASP A 127 4.40 -1.62 9.05
C ASP A 127 5.67 -1.99 9.85
N PRO A 128 6.69 -1.12 9.98
CA PRO A 128 7.82 -1.40 10.88
C PRO A 128 7.43 -1.52 12.35
N ILE A 129 6.48 -0.72 12.82
CA ILE A 129 5.97 -0.82 14.19
C ILE A 129 5.24 -2.15 14.37
N ALA A 130 4.36 -2.51 13.42
CA ALA A 130 3.65 -3.78 13.42
C ALA A 130 4.60 -5.00 13.35
N ALA A 131 5.71 -4.88 12.61
CA ALA A 131 6.72 -5.94 12.53
C ALA A 131 7.43 -6.13 13.87
N GLN A 132 7.70 -5.05 14.61
CA GLN A 132 8.32 -5.12 15.93
C GLN A 132 7.38 -5.70 16.99
N SER A 133 6.07 -5.55 16.84
CA SER A 133 5.05 -6.13 17.72
C SER A 133 4.61 -7.55 17.32
N GLY A 134 5.18 -8.13 16.26
CA GLY A 134 4.81 -9.45 15.76
C GLY A 134 3.43 -9.50 15.06
N GLU A 135 2.88 -8.34 14.70
CA GLU A 135 1.62 -8.21 13.96
C GLU A 135 1.81 -8.29 12.43
N ALA A 136 3.05 -8.19 11.97
CA ALA A 136 3.45 -8.24 10.57
C ALA A 136 4.81 -8.94 10.42
N PRO A 137 5.19 -9.34 9.20
CA PRO A 137 6.48 -9.94 8.92
C PRO A 137 7.68 -9.14 9.47
N LEU A 138 8.57 -9.78 10.24
CA LEU A 138 9.74 -9.16 10.89
C LEU A 138 10.60 -8.34 9.92
N PHE A 139 10.80 -8.84 8.69
CA PHE A 139 11.63 -8.16 7.71
C PHE A 139 11.01 -6.85 7.17
N PHE A 140 9.71 -6.60 7.39
CA PHE A 140 9.07 -5.32 7.05
C PHE A 140 9.66 -4.16 7.83
N ALA A 141 10.20 -4.38 9.04
CA ALA A 141 10.88 -3.36 9.83
C ALA A 141 12.00 -2.65 9.07
N ARG A 142 12.64 -3.34 8.12
CA ARG A 142 13.74 -2.79 7.30
C ARG A 142 13.30 -2.48 5.88
N LEU A 143 12.44 -3.33 5.29
CA LEU A 143 12.04 -3.20 3.89
C LEU A 143 11.12 -2.00 3.66
N ARG A 144 10.11 -1.81 4.51
CA ARG A 144 9.00 -0.88 4.26
C ARG A 144 9.40 0.59 4.22
N PRO A 145 10.26 1.11 5.12
CA PRO A 145 10.65 2.51 5.07
C PRO A 145 11.29 2.87 3.73
N VAL A 146 12.21 2.03 3.24
CA VAL A 146 12.90 2.24 1.96
C VAL A 146 11.94 2.04 0.78
N GLN A 147 11.11 1.00 0.83
CA GLN A 147 10.16 0.68 -0.23
C GLN A 147 9.13 1.80 -0.45
N MET A 148 8.60 2.39 0.63
CA MET A 148 7.52 3.39 0.54
C MET A 148 8.01 4.78 0.08
N VAL A 149 9.32 5.04 0.07
CA VAL A 149 9.86 6.30 -0.52
C VAL A 149 9.47 6.42 -2.00
N LEU A 150 9.50 5.32 -2.75
CA LEU A 150 9.22 5.32 -4.19
C LEU A 150 7.81 5.83 -4.52
N PRO A 151 6.71 5.26 -3.99
CA PRO A 151 5.36 5.76 -4.27
C PRO A 151 5.15 7.17 -3.69
N VAL A 152 5.66 7.48 -2.49
CA VAL A 152 5.50 8.80 -1.87
C VAL A 152 6.12 9.89 -2.74
N VAL A 153 7.39 9.73 -3.13
CA VAL A 153 8.08 10.71 -3.98
C VAL A 153 7.42 10.81 -5.35
N SER A 154 7.04 9.69 -5.95
CA SER A 154 6.37 9.68 -7.26
C SER A 154 5.05 10.46 -7.21
N LEU A 155 4.20 10.21 -6.21
CA LEU A 155 2.92 10.90 -6.05
C LEU A 155 3.09 12.39 -5.76
N LEU A 156 4.02 12.76 -4.88
CA LEU A 156 4.27 14.17 -4.57
C LEU A 156 4.88 14.92 -5.76
N SER A 157 5.68 14.24 -6.59
CA SER A 157 6.26 14.84 -7.81
C SER A 157 5.20 15.22 -8.84
N LEU A 158 3.98 14.67 -8.74
CA LEU A 158 2.87 14.98 -9.65
C LEU A 158 2.10 16.24 -9.25
N LEU A 159 2.24 16.72 -8.00
CA LEU A 159 1.54 17.91 -7.52
C LEU A 159 1.79 19.18 -8.37
N PRO A 160 3.02 19.49 -8.80
CA PRO A 160 3.27 20.71 -9.58
C PRO A 160 2.60 20.69 -10.96
N ILE A 161 2.37 19.51 -11.53
CA ILE A 161 1.83 19.36 -12.88
C ILE A 161 0.32 19.13 -12.92
N VAL A 162 -0.30 18.93 -11.77
CA VAL A 162 -1.74 18.64 -11.69
C VAL A 162 -2.62 19.73 -12.29
N GLN A 163 -2.18 20.99 -12.19
CA GLN A 163 -2.89 22.16 -12.75
C GLN A 163 -2.79 22.27 -14.27
N THR A 164 -1.90 21.48 -14.87
CA THR A 164 -1.66 21.48 -16.33
C THR A 164 -2.35 20.33 -17.05
N LEU A 165 -3.01 19.44 -16.30
CA LEU A 165 -3.91 18.42 -16.81
C LEU A 165 -5.16 19.12 -17.37
N LYS A 166 -5.67 18.64 -18.50
CA LYS A 166 -6.78 19.26 -19.24
C LYS A 166 -8.08 18.49 -19.09
#